data_AF-A0A7S0SUV9-F1
#
_entry.id   AF-A0A7S0SUV9-F1
#
_cell.length_a   1.000
_cell.length_b   1.000
_cell.length_c   1.000
_cell.angle_alpha   90.00
_cell.angle_beta   90.00
_cell.angle_gamma   90.00
#
_symmetry.space_group_name_H-M   'P 1'
#
loop_
_entity.id
_entity.type
_entity.pdbx_description
1 polymer ?
#
loop_
_entity_poly.entity_id
_entity_poly.type
_entity_poly.pdbx_seq_one_letter_code
_entity_poly.pdbx_strand_id
1 'polypeptide(L)'
;ISTTNNSGTNVIHKENEEDELIDIISNIKASLTRGSALWKSNKRDECYDMYLTSNESANKKLLNYPDLKKLFSESIASVKALVTGHSNMKPKAAMLLKKTMEK
;
A
#
# COMPACT_ATOMS: atom_id res chain seq x y z
N ILE A 1 -35.94 -38.51 -7.42
CA ILE A 1 -35.82 -37.10 -7.01
C ILE A 1 -34.42 -36.95 -6.42
N SER A 2 -33.48 -36.39 -7.18
CA SER A 2 -32.14 -36.08 -6.68
C SER A 2 -32.00 -34.57 -6.60
N THR A 3 -31.98 -34.04 -5.38
CA THR A 3 -31.69 -32.64 -5.10
C THR A 3 -30.18 -32.45 -5.05
N THR A 4 -29.63 -31.74 -6.04
CA THR A 4 -28.26 -31.26 -6.05
C THR A 4 -28.20 -29.93 -5.29
N ASN A 5 -27.61 -29.92 -4.10
CA ASN A 5 -27.29 -28.69 -3.37
C ASN A 5 -25.99 -28.12 -3.93
N ASN A 6 -26.07 -27.04 -4.70
CA ASN A 6 -24.90 -26.28 -5.15
C ASN A 6 -24.60 -25.13 -4.19
N SER A 7 -23.42 -25.22 -3.56
CA SER A 7 -22.41 -24.16 -3.41
C SER A 7 -22.90 -22.72 -3.12
N GLY A 8 -23.11 -22.39 -1.85
CA GLY A 8 -23.29 -21.01 -1.37
C GLY A 8 -22.00 -20.31 -0.91
N THR A 9 -20.87 -21.02 -0.80
CA THR A 9 -19.67 -20.51 -0.11
C THR A 9 -18.72 -19.71 -0.99
N ASN A 10 -18.82 -19.81 -2.33
CA ASN A 10 -17.82 -19.24 -3.24
C ASN A 10 -18.11 -17.79 -3.66
N VAL A 11 -19.34 -17.30 -3.48
CA VAL A 11 -19.75 -15.94 -3.87
C VAL A 11 -19.33 -14.91 -2.81
N ILE A 12 -19.52 -15.26 -1.53
CA ILE A 12 -19.27 -14.37 -0.39
C ILE A 12 -17.78 -14.02 -0.23
N HIS A 13 -16.87 -14.95 -0.55
CA HIS A 13 -15.44 -14.73 -0.38
C HIS A 13 -14.88 -13.69 -1.38
N LYS A 14 -15.40 -13.70 -2.61
CA LYS A 14 -14.91 -12.85 -3.69
C LYS A 14 -15.34 -11.38 -3.54
N GLU A 15 -16.57 -11.14 -3.11
CA GLU A 15 -17.07 -9.78 -2.85
C GLU A 15 -16.26 -9.09 -1.76
N ASN A 16 -15.90 -9.82 -0.69
CA ASN A 16 -15.11 -9.28 0.41
C ASN A 16 -13.66 -8.93 0.02
N GLU A 17 -13.06 -9.67 -0.92
CA GLU A 17 -11.72 -9.37 -1.44
C GLU A 17 -11.71 -8.13 -2.34
N GLU A 18 -12.73 -7.98 -3.19
CA GLU A 18 -12.88 -6.80 -4.06
C GLU A 18 -13.09 -5.52 -3.25
N ASP A 19 -13.92 -5.57 -2.21
CA ASP A 19 -14.13 -4.45 -1.29
C ASP A 19 -12.84 -4.08 -0.53
N GLU A 20 -12.09 -5.08 -0.04
CA GLU A 20 -10.80 -4.84 0.62
C GLU A 20 -9.79 -4.16 -0.32
N LEU A 21 -9.73 -4.58 -1.59
CA LEU A 21 -8.84 -3.97 -2.57
C LEU A 21 -9.24 -2.52 -2.89
N ILE A 22 -10.54 -2.24 -3.02
CA ILE A 22 -11.06 -0.88 -3.21
C ILE A 22 -10.67 0.03 -2.04
N ASP A 23 -10.76 -0.47 -0.81
CA ASP A 23 -10.36 0.25 0.39
C ASP A 23 -8.85 0.53 0.42
N ILE A 24 -8.03 -0.45 0.04
CA ILE A 24 -6.57 -0.28 -0.07
C ILE A 24 -6.24 0.80 -1.09
N ILE A 25 -6.84 0.74 -2.29
CA ILE A 25 -6.62 1.71 -3.37
C ILE A 25 -7.06 3.11 -2.93
N SER A 26 -8.20 3.24 -2.27
CA SER A 26 -8.73 4.51 -1.78
C SER A 26 -7.79 5.15 -0.77
N ASN A 27 -7.24 4.36 0.16
CA ASN A 27 -6.24 4.83 1.12
C ASN A 27 -4.94 5.26 0.44
N ILE A 28 -4.46 4.51 -0.56
CA ILE A 28 -3.26 4.88 -1.34
C ILE A 28 -3.48 6.22 -2.05
N LYS A 29 -4.62 6.41 -2.72
CA LYS A 29 -4.95 7.67 -3.41
C LYS A 29 -5.01 8.86 -2.46
N ALA A 30 -5.59 8.67 -1.28
CA ALA A 30 -5.63 9.71 -0.24
C ALA A 30 -4.21 10.08 0.24
N SER A 31 -3.36 9.08 0.47
CA SER A 31 -1.96 9.28 0.86
C SER A 31 -1.15 9.98 -0.22
N LEU A 32 -1.31 9.61 -1.50
CA LEU A 32 -0.65 10.28 -2.63
C LEU A 32 -1.04 11.77 -2.71
N THR A 33 -2.31 12.08 -2.48
CA THR A 33 -2.82 13.46 -2.47
C THR A 33 -2.20 14.27 -1.33
N ARG A 34 -2.27 13.76 -0.09
CA ARG A 34 -1.71 14.44 1.09
C ARG A 34 -0.20 14.57 1.01
N GLY A 35 0.51 13.49 0.66
CA GLY A 35 1.95 13.50 0.51
C GLY A 35 2.43 14.45 -0.59
N SER A 36 1.70 14.58 -1.70
CA SER A 36 2.00 15.56 -2.74
C SER A 36 1.86 17.01 -2.24
N ALA A 37 0.87 17.29 -1.38
CA ALA A 37 0.73 18.60 -0.76
C ALA A 37 1.88 18.90 0.23
N LEU A 38 2.29 17.91 1.03
CA LEU A 38 3.47 18.01 1.92
C LEU A 38 4.75 18.26 1.11
N TRP A 39 4.93 17.54 0.00
CA TRP A 39 6.05 17.71 -0.92
C TRP A 39 6.11 19.14 -1.47
N LYS A 40 4.99 19.66 -1.99
CA LYS A 40 4.91 21.05 -2.50
C LYS A 40 5.21 22.09 -1.42
N SER A 41 4.88 21.79 -0.16
CA SER A 41 5.13 22.66 1.00
C SER A 41 6.52 22.46 1.62
N ASN A 42 7.43 21.77 0.93
CA ASN A 42 8.79 21.43 1.38
C ASN A 42 8.88 20.61 2.69
N LYS A 43 7.80 19.99 3.13
CA LYS A 43 7.73 19.09 4.29
C LYS A 43 8.11 17.66 3.88
N ARG A 44 9.38 17.47 3.46
CA ARG A 44 9.86 16.22 2.84
C ARG A 44 9.82 15.02 3.78
N ASP A 45 10.14 15.23 5.05
CA ASP A 45 10.15 14.17 6.06
C ASP A 45 8.74 13.70 6.40
N GLU A 46 7.80 14.64 6.57
CA GLU A 46 6.37 14.33 6.75
C GLU A 46 5.80 13.59 5.52
N CYS A 47 6.24 13.96 4.32
CA CYS A 47 5.88 13.28 3.08
C CYS A 47 6.38 11.82 3.08
N TYR A 48 7.62 11.59 3.51
CA TYR A 48 8.17 10.25 3.69
C TYR A 48 7.35 9.43 4.70
N ASP A 49 7.09 9.99 5.89
CA ASP A 49 6.38 9.28 6.96
C ASP A 49 4.94 8.90 6.53
N MET A 50 4.25 9.79 5.81
CA MET A 50 2.92 9.55 5.21
C MET A 50 2.95 8.38 4.21
N TYR A 51 3.89 8.42 3.26
CA TYR A 51 4.02 7.38 2.24
C TYR A 51 4.43 6.03 2.83
N LEU A 52 5.33 6.02 3.83
CA LEU A 52 5.74 4.80 4.52
C LEU A 52 4.55 4.16 5.23
N THR A 53 3.80 4.95 6.00
CA THR A 53 2.59 4.51 6.71
C THR A 53 1.57 3.89 5.76
N SER A 54 1.34 4.53 4.60
CA SER A 54 0.41 4.02 3.59
C SER A 54 0.88 2.69 3.00
N ASN A 55 2.17 2.56 2.67
CA ASN A 55 2.73 1.33 2.14
C ASN A 55 2.67 0.19 3.16
N GLU A 56 2.99 0.46 4.43
CA GLU A 56 2.92 -0.53 5.51
C GLU A 56 1.48 -1.00 5.77
N SER A 57 0.51 -0.07 5.70
CA SER A 57 -0.91 -0.40 5.84
C SER A 57 -1.40 -1.27 4.68
N ALA A 58 -1.07 -0.91 3.42
CA ALA A 58 -1.39 -1.73 2.25
C ALA A 58 -0.75 -3.13 2.35
N ASN A 59 0.53 -3.21 2.69
CA ASN A 59 1.25 -4.48 2.82
C ASN A 59 0.63 -5.43 3.86
N LYS A 60 0.04 -4.91 4.94
CA LYS A 60 -0.65 -5.73 5.95
C LYS A 60 -1.96 -6.33 5.43
N LYS A 61 -2.65 -5.63 4.53
CA LYS A 61 -3.96 -6.03 3.98
C LYS A 61 -3.87 -6.87 2.70
N LEU A 62 -2.80 -6.75 1.92
CA LEU A 62 -2.60 -7.49 0.66
C LEU A 62 -2.29 -9.00 0.83
N LEU A 63 -2.84 -9.67 1.84
CA LEU A 63 -2.54 -11.08 2.14
C LEU A 63 -2.92 -12.04 0.99
N ASN A 64 -4.02 -11.74 0.29
CA ASN A 64 -4.52 -12.53 -0.83
C ASN A 64 -3.95 -12.09 -2.19
N TYR A 65 -3.07 -11.07 -2.21
CA TYR A 65 -2.46 -10.51 -3.41
C TYR A 65 -0.92 -10.62 -3.34
N PRO A 66 -0.34 -11.82 -3.49
CA PRO A 66 1.07 -12.08 -3.18
C PRO A 66 2.05 -11.22 -3.99
N ASP A 67 1.75 -10.95 -5.26
CA ASP A 67 2.61 -10.12 -6.12
C ASP A 67 2.62 -8.66 -5.68
N LEU A 68 1.44 -8.12 -5.35
CA LEU A 68 1.32 -6.77 -4.80
C LEU A 68 1.98 -6.69 -3.43
N LYS A 69 1.72 -7.66 -2.54
CA LYS A 69 2.35 -7.75 -1.22
C LYS A 69 3.87 -7.74 -1.33
N LYS A 70 4.44 -8.54 -2.24
CA LYS A 70 5.88 -8.58 -2.48
C LYS A 70 6.41 -7.22 -2.91
N LEU A 71 5.77 -6.56 -3.88
CA LEU A 71 6.15 -5.23 -4.35
C LEU A 71 6.22 -4.19 -3.20
N PHE A 72 5.19 -4.16 -2.34
CA PHE A 72 5.15 -3.25 -1.20
C PHE A 72 6.19 -3.62 -0.14
N SER A 73 6.35 -4.91 0.17
CA SER A 73 7.33 -5.40 1.13
C SER A 73 8.77 -5.06 0.74
N GLU A 74 9.15 -5.28 -0.53
CA GLU A 74 10.47 -4.95 -1.06
C GLU A 74 10.75 -3.45 -1.00
N SER A 75 9.74 -2.63 -1.34
CA SER A 75 9.85 -1.17 -1.25
C SER A 75 10.08 -0.69 0.18
N ILE A 76 9.28 -1.20 1.14
CA ILE A 76 9.41 -0.87 2.57
C ILE A 76 10.80 -1.25 3.10
N ALA A 77 11.26 -2.47 2.81
CA ALA A 77 12.57 -2.93 3.25
C ALA A 77 13.69 -2.05 2.67
N SER A 78 13.62 -1.74 1.36
CA SER A 78 14.59 -0.91 0.67
C SER A 78 14.69 0.49 1.29
N VAL A 79 13.56 1.13 1.58
CA VAL A 79 13.59 2.47 2.15
C VAL A 79 13.99 2.51 3.62
N LYS A 80 13.64 1.50 4.42
CA LYS A 80 14.10 1.38 5.81
C LYS A 80 15.62 1.22 5.87
N ALA A 81 16.17 0.37 5.01
CA ALA A 81 17.62 0.24 4.87
C ALA A 81 18.28 1.57 4.45
N LEU A 82 17.64 2.29 3.51
CA LEU A 82 18.16 3.56 3.00
C LEU A 82 18.23 4.67 4.06
N VAL A 83 17.25 4.74 4.96
CA VAL A 83 17.20 5.80 5.99
C VAL A 83 17.94 5.41 7.28
N THR A 84 18.23 4.12 7.49
CA THR A 84 18.99 3.65 8.66
C THR A 84 20.42 4.17 8.55
N GLY A 85 20.77 5.17 9.38
CA GLY A 85 22.09 5.82 9.39
C GLY A 85 22.21 7.09 8.55
N HIS A 86 21.20 7.45 7.75
CA HIS A 86 21.27 8.60 6.83
C HIS A 86 19.92 9.33 6.74
N SER A 87 19.61 10.19 7.72
CA SER A 87 18.33 10.91 7.79
C SER A 87 18.06 11.82 6.58
N ASN A 88 19.12 12.34 5.95
CA ASN A 88 19.06 13.12 4.71
C ASN A 88 18.53 12.32 3.50
N MET A 89 18.34 11.00 3.62
CA MET A 89 17.82 10.14 2.55
C MET A 89 16.29 10.02 2.53
N LYS A 90 15.58 10.55 3.54
CA LYS A 90 14.10 10.55 3.59
C LYS A 90 13.44 11.10 2.31
N PRO A 91 13.89 12.20 1.68
CA PRO A 91 13.30 12.68 0.44
C PRO A 91 13.42 11.69 -0.73
N LYS A 92 14.58 11.01 -0.86
CA LYS A 92 14.79 9.98 -1.88
C LYS A 92 13.93 8.75 -1.61
N ALA A 93 13.86 8.34 -0.34
CA ALA A 93 13.02 7.25 0.12
C ALA A 93 11.53 7.51 -0.16
N ALA A 94 11.04 8.73 0.06
CA ALA A 94 9.66 9.12 -0.26
C ALA A 94 9.32 8.91 -1.74
N MET A 95 10.23 9.27 -2.65
CA MET A 95 10.00 9.10 -4.09
C MET A 95 9.92 7.62 -4.51
N LEU A 96 10.68 6.74 -3.86
CA LEU A 96 10.60 5.30 -4.10
C LEU A 96 9.25 4.73 -3.64
N LEU A 97 8.80 5.11 -2.45
CA LEU A 97 7.49 4.72 -1.92
C LEU A 97 6.33 5.23 -2.79
N LYS A 98 6.43 6.48 -3.28
CA LYS A 98 5.46 7.06 -4.22
C LYS A 98 5.37 6.22 -5.48
N LYS A 99 6.51 5.87 -6.09
CA LYS A 99 6.55 5.06 -7.31
C LYS A 99 5.92 3.68 -7.12
N THR A 100 6.07 3.07 -5.94
CA THR A 100 5.37 1.82 -5.61
C THR A 100 3.86 1.99 -5.58
N MET A 101 3.37 3.06 -4.97
CA MET A 101 1.92 3.37 -4.86
C MET A 101 1.25 3.78 -6.18
N GLU A 102 2.03 4.20 -7.17
CA GLU A 102 1.52 4.58 -8.50
C GLU A 102 1.44 3.41 -9.50
N LYS A 103 1.96 2.24 -9.12
CA LYS A 103 1.86 1.00 -9.91
C LYS A 103 0.56 0.27 -9.61
#